data_AF-A0A1M3TEK6-F1
#
_entry.id   AF-A0A1M3TEK6-F1
#
_cell.length_a   1.000
_cell.length_b   1.000
_cell.length_c   1.000
_cell.angle_alpha   90.00
_cell.angle_beta   90.00
_cell.angle_gamma   90.00
#
_symmetry.space_group_name_H-M   'P 1'
#
loop_
_entity.id
_entity.type
_entity.pdbx_description
1 polymer ?
#
loop_
_entity_poly.entity_id
_entity_poly.type
_entity_poly.pdbx_seq_one_letter_code
_entity_poly.pdbx_strand_id
1 'polypeptide(L)'
;MTIKISKEELSNLPDSSIAFKDGSGYIAELAVYHELHCIKRLRRHFHLDRYYPNMTADEWEREQTHVNHCLEYWREAAICRGDTTLSTFQWLGGLPYSRVYSDHECVNWATLDGWARGRMVNMTSFEHLVAP
;
A
#
# COMPACT_ATOMS: atom_id res chain seq x y z
N MET A 1 0.76 -3.18 -5.82
CA MET A 1 0.52 -3.75 -7.16
C MET A 1 0.39 -2.61 -8.14
N THR A 2 1.29 -2.56 -9.11
CA THR A 2 1.28 -1.53 -10.14
C THR A 2 0.30 -1.89 -11.27
N ILE A 3 -0.44 -0.89 -11.74
CA ILE A 3 -1.40 -1.00 -12.84
C ILE A 3 -1.06 -0.01 -13.94
N LYS A 4 -1.59 -0.26 -15.13
CA LYS A 4 -1.51 0.64 -16.28
C LYS A 4 -2.74 1.53 -16.35
N ILE A 5 -2.52 2.83 -16.45
CA ILE A 5 -3.55 3.86 -16.62
C ILE A 5 -3.40 4.59 -17.96
N SER A 6 -4.51 5.07 -18.49
CA SER A 6 -4.58 5.84 -19.72
C SER A 6 -4.13 7.29 -19.50
N LYS A 7 -3.90 8.02 -20.60
CA LYS A 7 -3.62 9.46 -20.54
C LYS A 7 -4.77 10.27 -19.95
N GLU A 8 -6.00 9.87 -20.24
CA GLU A 8 -7.21 10.51 -19.70
C GLU A 8 -7.30 10.30 -18.18
N GLU A 9 -7.07 9.09 -17.69
CA GLU A 9 -7.02 8.79 -16.26
C GLU A 9 -5.93 9.61 -15.56
N LEU A 10 -4.73 9.69 -16.15
CA LEU A 10 -3.64 10.52 -15.61
C LEU A 10 -4.00 12.02 -15.59
N SER A 11 -4.73 12.52 -16.59
CA SER A 11 -5.10 13.95 -16.65
C SER A 11 -6.04 14.40 -15.53
N ASN A 12 -6.66 13.46 -14.83
CA ASN A 12 -7.48 13.72 -13.65
C ASN A 12 -6.67 13.70 -12.33
N LEU A 13 -5.37 13.43 -12.40
CA LEU A 13 -4.48 13.41 -11.24
C LEU A 13 -3.64 14.71 -11.20
N PRO A 14 -3.29 15.19 -10.00
CA PRO A 14 -2.48 16.40 -9.86
C PRO A 14 -1.01 16.20 -10.29
N ASP A 15 -0.52 14.96 -10.21
CA ASP A 15 0.88 14.61 -10.45
C ASP A 15 1.08 13.83 -11.75
N SER A 16 2.29 13.90 -12.31
CA SER A 16 2.69 13.09 -13.46
C SER A 16 3.06 11.66 -13.05
N SER A 17 3.18 10.78 -14.05
CA SER A 17 3.67 9.42 -13.82
C SER A 17 4.57 8.94 -14.97
N ILE A 18 5.25 7.82 -14.75
CA ILE A 18 6.18 7.22 -15.70
C ILE A 18 5.40 6.60 -16.87
N ALA A 19 5.71 7.04 -18.08
CA ALA A 19 5.09 6.58 -19.31
C ALA A 19 5.70 5.26 -19.80
N PHE A 20 4.90 4.48 -20.54
CA PHE A 20 5.43 3.40 -21.37
C PHE A 20 6.04 3.95 -22.66
N LYS A 21 7.15 3.35 -23.11
CA LYS A 21 7.87 3.75 -24.34
C LYS A 21 7.03 3.66 -25.61
N ASP A 22 6.08 2.73 -25.66
CA ASP A 22 5.17 2.53 -26.78
C ASP A 22 3.98 3.51 -26.78
N GLY A 23 3.96 4.47 -25.85
CA GLY A 23 2.89 5.46 -25.72
C GLY A 23 1.56 4.87 -25.21
N SER A 24 1.57 3.62 -24.75
CA SER A 24 0.34 2.89 -24.46
C SER A 24 -0.32 3.26 -23.12
N GLY A 25 0.35 4.06 -22.30
CA GLY A 25 -0.17 4.57 -21.03
C GLY A 25 0.92 4.94 -20.04
N TYR A 26 0.56 4.91 -18.75
CA TYR A 26 1.42 5.24 -17.62
C TYR A 26 1.26 4.20 -16.52
N ILE A 27 2.28 4.04 -15.68
CA ILE A 27 2.15 3.22 -14.48
C ILE A 27 1.48 4.00 -13.35
N ALA A 28 0.72 3.34 -12.51
CA ALA A 28 0.19 3.90 -11.27
C ALA A 28 -0.04 2.76 -10.26
N GLU A 29 -0.35 3.09 -9.01
CA GLU A 29 -0.71 2.11 -8.00
C GLU A 29 -2.01 2.51 -7.32
N LEU A 30 -2.89 1.54 -7.05
CA LEU A 30 -4.04 1.80 -6.19
C LEU A 30 -3.58 1.82 -4.74
N ALA A 31 -4.07 2.81 -3.99
CA ALA A 31 -3.75 3.01 -2.59
C ALA A 31 -3.88 1.73 -1.75
N VAL A 32 -4.96 0.96 -1.93
CA VAL A 32 -5.18 -0.29 -1.18
C VAL A 32 -4.05 -1.32 -1.36
N TYR A 33 -3.45 -1.42 -2.55
CA TYR A 33 -2.33 -2.35 -2.74
C TYR A 33 -1.02 -1.81 -2.20
N HIS A 34 -0.85 -0.49 -2.15
CA HIS A 34 0.26 0.12 -1.43
C HIS A 34 0.11 -0.17 0.07
N GLU A 35 -1.08 0.05 0.63
CA GLU A 35 -1.38 -0.26 2.04
C GLU A 35 -1.10 -1.75 2.35
N LEU A 36 -1.57 -2.69 1.52
CA LEU A 36 -1.30 -4.12 1.71
C LEU A 36 0.20 -4.48 1.60
N HIS A 37 0.94 -3.80 0.72
CA HIS A 37 2.40 -3.93 0.64
C HIS A 37 3.06 -3.45 1.93
N CYS A 38 2.65 -2.31 2.48
CA CYS A 38 3.10 -1.81 3.77
C CYS A 38 2.81 -2.82 4.89
N ILE A 39 1.64 -3.47 4.91
CA ILE A 39 1.27 -4.49 5.94
C ILE A 39 2.26 -5.64 5.88
N LYS A 40 2.49 -6.14 4.67
CA LYS A 40 3.42 -7.23 4.42
C LYS A 40 4.84 -6.84 4.83
N ARG A 41 5.29 -5.61 4.55
CA ARG A 41 6.63 -5.14 4.90
C ARG A 41 6.80 -5.04 6.41
N LEU A 42 5.87 -4.41 7.11
CA LEU A 42 5.87 -4.31 8.57
C LEU A 42 5.84 -5.66 9.27
N ARG A 43 5.02 -6.60 8.78
CA ARG A 43 5.04 -7.98 9.30
C ARG A 43 6.43 -8.59 9.19
N ARG A 44 7.13 -8.41 8.07
CA ARG A 44 8.49 -8.93 7.89
C ARG A 44 9.49 -8.19 8.77
N HIS A 45 9.31 -6.88 8.96
CA HIS A 45 10.13 -6.06 9.84
C HIS A 45 10.04 -6.49 11.31
N PHE A 46 8.89 -6.96 11.79
CA PHE A 46 8.79 -7.51 13.15
C PHE A 46 9.40 -8.92 13.31
N HIS A 47 9.85 -9.53 12.22
CA HIS A 47 10.38 -10.90 12.17
C HIS A 47 11.64 -10.96 11.29
N LEU A 48 12.58 -10.04 11.51
CA LEU A 48 13.80 -9.90 10.70
C LEU A 48 14.65 -11.17 10.74
N ASP A 49 14.73 -11.81 11.89
CA ASP A 49 15.40 -13.10 12.08
C ASP A 49 14.89 -14.17 11.10
N ARG A 50 13.59 -14.16 10.81
CA ARG A 50 12.95 -15.10 9.88
C ARG A 50 13.10 -14.67 8.42
N TYR A 51 12.85 -13.40 8.12
CA TYR A 51 12.71 -12.92 6.74
C TYR A 51 13.98 -12.33 6.15
N TYR A 52 14.91 -11.88 7.00
CA TYR A 52 16.15 -11.22 6.63
C TYR A 52 17.32 -11.56 7.61
N PRO A 53 17.63 -12.86 7.83
CA PRO A 53 18.55 -13.32 8.89
C PRO A 53 19.99 -12.79 8.80
N ASN A 54 20.41 -12.23 7.66
CA ASN A 54 21.80 -11.80 7.41
C ASN A 54 21.86 -10.39 6.81
N MET A 55 20.98 -9.50 7.26
CA MET A 55 20.96 -8.12 6.78
C MET A 55 22.26 -7.38 7.07
N THR A 56 22.81 -6.77 6.03
CA THR A 56 23.89 -5.79 6.13
C THR A 56 23.40 -4.49 6.77
N ALA A 57 24.34 -3.64 7.22
CA ALA A 57 23.99 -2.32 7.78
C ALA A 57 23.23 -1.45 6.77
N ASP A 58 23.64 -1.47 5.50
CA ASP A 58 22.97 -0.73 4.42
C ASP A 58 21.53 -1.24 4.18
N GLU A 59 21.33 -2.56 4.19
CA GLU A 59 19.98 -3.13 4.04
C GLU A 59 19.09 -2.80 5.25
N TRP A 60 19.67 -2.73 6.45
CA TRP A 60 18.97 -2.28 7.65
C TRP A 60 18.52 -0.83 7.55
N GLU A 61 19.39 0.07 7.10
CA GLU A 61 19.03 1.48 6.92
C GLU A 61 17.93 1.66 5.86
N ARG A 62 18.03 0.93 4.74
CA ARG A 62 16.97 0.92 3.70
C ARG A 62 15.66 0.37 4.25
N GLU A 63 15.70 -0.68 5.06
CA GLU A 63 14.49 -1.25 5.68
C GLU A 63 13.85 -0.26 6.65
N GLN A 64 14.64 0.38 7.50
CA GLN A 64 14.15 1.42 8.42
C GLN A 64 13.48 2.57 7.68
N THR A 65 14.12 3.06 6.62
CA THR A 65 13.56 4.11 5.76
C THR A 65 12.23 3.67 5.15
N HIS A 66 12.17 2.44 4.63
CA HIS A 66 10.97 1.89 4.02
C HIS A 66 9.82 1.75 5.02
N VAL A 67 10.11 1.26 6.24
CA VAL A 67 9.10 1.09 7.30
C VAL A 67 8.57 2.43 7.79
N ASN A 68 9.43 3.43 7.98
CA ASN A 68 9.00 4.78 8.35
C ASN A 68 8.09 5.40 7.29
N HIS A 69 8.43 5.26 6.00
CA HIS A 69 7.57 5.68 4.90
C HIS A 69 6.21 4.95 4.92
N CYS A 70 6.20 3.63 5.14
CA CYS A 70 4.97 2.85 5.24
C CYS A 70 4.05 3.34 6.37
N LEU A 71 4.63 3.63 7.54
CA LEU A 71 3.87 4.13 8.68
C LEU A 71 3.28 5.51 8.40
N GLU A 72 4.04 6.39 7.74
CA GLU A 72 3.56 7.72 7.40
C GLU A 72 2.45 7.68 6.34
N TYR A 73 2.62 6.85 5.30
CA TYR A 73 1.59 6.63 4.29
C TYR A 73 0.27 6.16 4.92
N TRP A 74 0.32 5.24 5.90
CA TRP A 74 -0.87 4.84 6.63
C TRP A 74 -1.45 5.91 7.55
N ARG A 75 -0.61 6.71 8.20
CA ARG A 75 -1.10 7.82 9.01
C ARG A 75 -1.90 8.79 8.15
N GLU A 76 -1.37 9.15 6.99
CA GLU A 76 -2.06 10.00 6.00
C GLU A 76 -3.33 9.34 5.47
N ALA A 77 -3.26 8.07 5.07
CA ALA A 77 -4.42 7.33 4.57
C ALA A 77 -5.53 7.21 5.63
N ALA A 78 -5.17 6.97 6.89
CA ALA A 78 -6.13 6.89 7.99
C ALA A 78 -6.83 8.23 8.24
N ILE A 79 -6.09 9.33 8.22
CA ILE A 79 -6.67 10.68 8.36
C ILE A 79 -7.56 11.03 7.17
N CYS A 80 -7.10 10.69 5.95
CA CYS A 80 -7.83 10.97 4.72
C CYS A 80 -9.15 10.16 4.64
N ARG A 81 -9.12 8.88 5.01
CA ARG A 81 -10.31 8.02 5.05
C ARG A 81 -11.25 8.40 6.21
N GLY A 82 -10.70 8.86 7.35
CA GLY A 82 -11.47 9.40 8.46
C GLY A 82 -12.57 8.46 8.96
N ASP A 83 -12.25 7.19 9.22
CA ASP A 83 -13.25 6.18 9.60
C ASP A 83 -13.99 6.58 10.87
N THR A 84 -15.31 6.72 10.78
CA THR A 84 -16.19 7.17 11.87
C THR A 84 -16.77 6.02 12.68
N THR A 85 -16.44 4.78 12.34
CA THR A 85 -16.94 3.60 13.05
C THR A 85 -16.43 3.58 14.49
N LEU A 86 -17.35 3.41 15.45
CA LEU A 86 -17.02 3.46 16.86
C LEU A 86 -16.55 2.10 17.39
N SER A 87 -15.40 2.11 18.08
CA SER A 87 -15.01 1.03 18.97
C SER A 87 -15.69 1.21 20.33
N THR A 88 -16.29 0.15 20.87
CA THR A 88 -16.89 0.16 22.22
C THR A 88 -15.87 -0.26 23.28
N PHE A 89 -16.14 0.03 24.55
CA PHE A 89 -15.27 -0.37 25.66
C PHE A 89 -15.88 -1.53 26.45
N GLN A 90 -15.03 -2.36 27.04
CA GLN A 90 -15.43 -3.43 27.96
C GLN A 90 -14.57 -3.45 29.23
N TRP A 91 -15.13 -3.96 30.31
CA TRP A 91 -14.40 -4.16 31.57
C TRP A 91 -13.59 -5.45 31.53
N LEU A 92 -12.29 -5.38 31.83
CA LEU A 92 -11.43 -6.54 32.04
C LEU A 92 -10.55 -6.27 33.26
N GLY A 93 -10.66 -7.10 34.30
CA GLY A 93 -9.90 -6.90 35.54
C GLY A 93 -10.15 -5.55 36.24
N GLY A 94 -11.35 -4.98 36.11
CA GLY A 94 -11.70 -3.68 36.69
C GLY A 94 -11.19 -2.46 35.92
N LEU A 95 -10.52 -2.65 34.77
CA LEU A 95 -10.06 -1.58 33.90
C LEU A 95 -10.88 -1.54 32.59
N PRO A 96 -11.13 -0.35 32.01
CA PRO A 96 -11.81 -0.24 30.73
C PRO A 96 -10.82 -0.48 29.59
N TYR A 97 -11.14 -1.43 28.70
CA TYR A 97 -10.37 -1.74 27.50
C TYR A 97 -11.20 -1.48 26.25
N SER A 98 -10.59 -0.89 25.23
CA SER A 98 -11.21 -0.75 23.91
C SER A 98 -11.40 -2.12 23.26
N ARG A 99 -12.57 -2.37 22.69
CA ARG A 99 -12.81 -3.47 21.77
C ARG A 99 -12.31 -3.06 20.39
N VAL A 100 -11.18 -3.63 19.99
CA VAL A 100 -10.49 -3.33 18.71
C VAL A 100 -11.18 -3.98 17.50
N TYR A 101 -12.49 -4.17 17.57
CA TYR A 101 -13.30 -4.69 16.47
C TYR A 101 -14.47 -3.74 16.24
N SER A 102 -14.57 -3.27 15.01
CA SER A 102 -15.60 -2.37 14.51
C SER A 102 -16.17 -2.93 13.22
N ASP A 103 -17.45 -2.73 12.99
CA ASP A 103 -18.12 -3.21 11.78
C ASP A 103 -17.87 -2.23 10.64
N HIS A 104 -17.19 -2.69 9.59
CA HIS A 104 -16.89 -1.89 8.41
C HIS A 104 -17.66 -2.44 7.20
N GLU A 105 -18.09 -1.56 6.30
CA GLU A 105 -18.60 -1.96 5.00
C GLU A 105 -17.44 -2.08 4.01
N CYS A 106 -17.26 -3.29 3.46
CA CYS A 106 -16.22 -3.54 2.47
C CYS A 106 -16.73 -3.23 1.06
N VAL A 107 -15.82 -2.74 0.20
CA VAL A 107 -16.01 -2.83 -1.25
C VAL A 107 -16.09 -4.29 -1.68
N ASN A 108 -16.69 -4.57 -2.84
CA ASN A 108 -16.61 -5.90 -3.44
C ASN A 108 -15.16 -6.19 -3.88
N TRP A 109 -14.41 -6.87 -3.00
CA TRP A 109 -12.99 -7.13 -3.19
C TRP A 109 -12.70 -7.91 -4.47
N ALA A 110 -13.51 -8.94 -4.77
CA ALA A 110 -13.29 -9.78 -5.94
C ALA A 110 -13.40 -8.97 -7.25
N THR A 111 -14.38 -8.06 -7.32
CA THR A 111 -14.54 -7.17 -8.47
C THR A 111 -13.36 -6.20 -8.60
N LEU A 112 -12.96 -5.55 -7.49
CA LEU A 112 -11.84 -4.61 -7.49
C LEU A 112 -10.52 -5.30 -7.87
N ASP A 113 -10.22 -6.43 -7.23
CA ASP A 113 -8.98 -7.18 -7.45
C ASP A 113 -8.94 -7.79 -8.86
N GLY A 114 -10.07 -8.29 -9.37
CA GLY A 114 -10.19 -8.75 -10.76
C GLY A 114 -9.90 -7.64 -11.77
N TRP A 115 -10.51 -6.46 -11.59
CA TRP A 115 -10.25 -5.29 -12.43
C TRP A 115 -8.78 -4.86 -12.39
N ALA A 116 -8.20 -4.77 -11.19
CA ALA A 116 -6.82 -4.32 -11.02
C ALA A 116 -5.82 -5.32 -11.62
N ARG A 117 -6.06 -6.64 -11.47
CA ARG A 117 -5.23 -7.68 -12.08
C ARG A 117 -5.27 -7.65 -13.61
N GLY A 118 -6.43 -7.36 -14.20
CA GLY A 118 -6.56 -7.19 -15.64
C GLY A 118 -5.72 -6.04 -16.22
N ARG A 119 -5.25 -5.14 -15.35
CA ARG A 119 -4.44 -3.96 -15.70
C ARG A 119 -3.02 -4.02 -15.14
N MET A 120 -2.64 -5.14 -14.54
CA MET A 120 -1.39 -5.28 -13.81
C MET A 120 -0.18 -5.10 -14.72
N VAL A 121 0.82 -4.39 -14.21
CA VAL A 121 2.11 -4.20 -14.88
C VAL A 121 3.15 -5.04 -14.16
N ASN A 122 3.93 -5.80 -14.94
CA ASN A 122 5.08 -6.49 -14.39
C ASN A 122 6.24 -5.50 -14.20
N MET A 123 6.48 -5.11 -12.95
CA MET A 123 7.55 -4.17 -12.60
C MET A 123 8.97 -4.75 -12.72
N THR A 124 9.13 -6.03 -13.03
CA THR A 124 10.46 -6.56 -13.41
C THR A 124 10.85 -6.21 -14.84
N SER A 125 9.89 -5.77 -15.67
CA SER A 125 10.07 -5.44 -17.08
C SER A 125 10.19 -3.92 -17.30
N PHE A 126 11.11 -3.28 -16.56
CA PHE A 126 11.29 -1.82 -16.58
C PHE A 126 11.85 -1.29 -17.91
N GLU A 127 12.36 -2.15 -18.79
CA GLU A 127 12.83 -1.82 -20.14
C GLU A 127 11.75 -1.20 -21.02
N HIS A 128 10.47 -1.40 -20.70
CA HIS A 128 9.34 -0.83 -21.42
C HIS A 128 8.94 0.57 -20.92
N LEU A 129 9.56 1.07 -19.84
CA LEU A 129 9.26 2.37 -19.25
C LEU A 129 10.24 3.44 -19.72
N VAL A 130 9.76 4.67 -19.87
CA VAL A 130 10.61 5.82 -20.21
C VAL A 130 11.56 6.10 -19.04
N ALA A 131 12.86 6.12 -19.35
CA ALA A 131 13.90 6.47 -18.37
C ALA A 131 14.04 7.99 -18.23
N PRO A 132 14.57 8.50 -17.10
CA PRO A 132 14.88 9.92 -16.92
C PRO A 132 15.82 10.48 -18.01
#